data_AF-A0A1E3JMH7-F1
#
_entry.id   AF-A0A1E3JMH7-F1
#
_cell.length_a   1.000
_cell.length_b   1.000
_cell.length_c   1.000
_cell.angle_alpha   90.00
_cell.angle_beta   90.00
_cell.angle_gamma   90.00
#
_symmetry.space_group_name_H-M   'P 1'
#
loop_
_entity.id
_entity.type
_entity.pdbx_description
1 polymer ?
#
loop_
_entity_poly.entity_id
_entity_poly.type
_entity_poly.pdbx_seq_one_letter_code
_entity_poly.pdbx_strand_id
1 'polypeptide(L)'
;MPFYTTFEPSFDYAFPAQPRYTYSPFYAEPTHHYPFHTRTPTPTRQPVYESDSGLDDEEQAVLAQLAAIRQKREQLKATQAREAAGAAKAKAQREAMIKAELAQALVREQEKKRKQEEERKREEERERRAVFARAMEQANVQREKKRLAQTDAHNRQDHRAIKPVSPSHTDLNNILSALFGINLAPSDEEEEEESEHEEAEVSVPIFSPQCTSAACCQSDKPTPTDNEALVMSQLAQAIARRQAIEQEEENRRNQEEQERKQQKLEKRRAFVQAMAEKNQQREKQRLAQAQAKNRQPKPISHDNQDLQNLLNAFFGVHPPTSEDSEQSDVESEASEDPRPQRRAAPVKSEVKATAPATANAPVAPQPETTSEAAETLSPAFTILHNMDTQLAQLKSSFTFPSHLSFAHSTPNGQTPPLLFNRTNAPYHAQTNALLQLLLQADTVISEGQPEVREARKEMVKKVEAEIRSMEEKRDEVWEEVRKRRESGEEKEPDEEEERSWSDCSSVAKNQ
;
A
#
# COMPACT_ATOMS: atom_id res chain seq x y z
N MET A 1 -23.22 29.14 46.28
CA MET A 1 -22.98 30.26 45.35
C MET A 1 -21.58 30.81 45.58
N PRO A 2 -20.65 30.61 44.64
CA PRO A 2 -19.52 31.50 44.47
C PRO A 2 -19.52 32.13 43.08
N PHE A 3 -19.06 33.37 43.04
CA PHE A 3 -19.05 34.26 41.89
C PHE A 3 -18.02 33.81 40.86
N TYR A 4 -18.45 33.56 39.62
CA TYR A 4 -17.54 33.43 38.48
C TYR A 4 -17.07 34.83 38.07
N THR A 5 -15.81 35.14 38.34
CA THR A 5 -15.10 36.26 37.74
C THR A 5 -14.69 35.85 36.33
N THR A 6 -15.40 36.37 35.33
CA THR A 6 -15.00 36.31 33.92
C THR A 6 -13.73 37.11 33.71
N PHE A 7 -12.61 36.40 33.56
CA PHE A 7 -11.34 36.96 33.11
C PHE A 7 -11.37 36.91 31.58
N GLU A 8 -11.65 38.03 30.92
CA GLU A 8 -11.46 38.16 29.47
C GLU A 8 -9.95 38.26 29.18
N PRO A 9 -9.34 37.30 28.46
CA PRO A 9 -8.02 37.52 27.91
C PRO A 9 -8.16 38.47 26.70
N SER A 10 -7.67 39.69 26.85
CA SER A 10 -7.41 40.58 25.72
C SER A 10 -6.36 39.89 24.82
N PHE A 11 -6.82 39.24 23.77
CA PHE A 11 -5.94 38.82 22.68
C PHE A 11 -5.47 40.08 21.96
N ASP A 12 -4.27 40.54 22.33
CA ASP A 12 -3.49 41.43 21.49
C ASP A 12 -3.26 40.70 20.16
N TYR A 13 -4.10 41.03 19.17
CA TYR A 13 -3.85 40.75 17.77
C TYR A 13 -2.60 41.53 17.35
N ALA A 14 -1.42 40.97 17.66
CA ALA A 14 -0.21 41.29 16.95
C ALA A 14 -0.40 40.82 15.51
N PHE A 15 -0.90 41.72 14.67
CA PHE A 15 -0.90 41.55 13.22
C PHE A 15 0.48 41.03 12.81
N PRO A 16 0.58 39.89 12.11
CA PRO A 16 1.85 39.49 11.53
C PRO A 16 2.28 40.62 10.61
N ALA A 17 3.37 41.29 10.98
CA ALA A 17 4.04 42.25 10.14
C ALA A 17 4.16 41.59 8.76
N GLN A 18 3.54 42.23 7.77
CA GLN A 18 3.48 41.71 6.42
C GLN A 18 4.88 41.26 6.00
N PRO A 19 5.00 40.12 5.28
CA PRO A 19 6.27 39.74 4.70
C PRO A 19 6.74 40.94 3.89
N ARG A 20 7.85 41.54 4.33
CA ARG A 20 8.56 42.52 3.53
C ARG A 20 8.81 41.83 2.20
N TYR A 21 8.07 42.26 1.18
CA TYR A 21 8.41 41.98 -0.21
C TYR A 21 9.85 42.42 -0.39
N THR A 22 10.79 41.47 -0.25
CA THR A 22 12.13 41.64 -0.78
C THR A 22 11.96 41.63 -2.27
N TYR A 23 11.73 42.83 -2.80
CA TYR A 23 11.79 43.15 -4.20
C TYR A 23 12.99 42.41 -4.79
N SER A 24 12.71 41.51 -5.73
CA SER A 24 13.72 40.90 -6.58
C SER A 24 14.66 42.00 -7.09
N PRO A 25 15.99 41.91 -6.91
CA PRO A 25 16.93 42.92 -7.34
C PRO A 25 17.23 42.84 -8.86
N PHE A 26 16.31 42.26 -9.64
CA PHE A 26 16.47 42.10 -11.10
C PHE A 26 15.68 43.11 -11.94
N TYR A 27 15.19 44.18 -11.33
CA TYR A 27 15.05 45.45 -12.04
C TYR A 27 16.30 46.27 -11.74
N ALA A 28 17.36 46.00 -12.49
CA ALA A 28 18.35 47.02 -12.74
C ALA A 28 17.61 48.17 -13.42
N GLU A 29 17.27 49.20 -12.65
CA GLU A 29 16.92 50.49 -13.22
C GLU A 29 18.03 50.84 -14.21
N PRO A 30 17.70 51.24 -15.45
CA PRO A 30 18.64 51.96 -16.27
C PRO A 30 18.96 53.22 -15.46
N THR A 31 20.17 53.28 -14.91
CA THR A 31 20.74 54.51 -14.43
C THR A 31 20.62 55.51 -15.57
N HIS A 32 19.63 56.41 -15.45
CA HIS A 32 19.59 57.67 -16.17
C HIS A 32 20.78 58.49 -15.70
N HIS A 33 21.97 58.06 -16.12
CA HIS A 33 23.15 58.88 -16.16
C HIS A 33 22.83 59.93 -17.22
N TYR A 34 22.25 61.05 -16.79
CA TYR A 34 22.23 62.29 -17.57
C TYR A 34 23.69 62.74 -17.69
N PRO A 35 24.35 62.56 -18.85
CA PRO A 35 25.58 63.26 -19.09
C PRO A 35 25.15 64.65 -19.51
N PHE A 36 25.14 65.60 -18.58
CA PHE A 36 25.38 66.99 -18.95
C PHE A 36 26.84 67.09 -19.43
N HIS A 37 27.15 66.45 -20.56
CA HIS A 37 28.31 66.77 -21.36
C HIS A 37 27.90 67.91 -22.26
N THR A 38 28.44 69.07 -21.87
CA THR A 38 28.58 70.27 -22.66
C THR A 38 28.71 69.95 -24.15
N ARG A 39 27.71 70.41 -24.90
CA ARG A 39 27.75 70.55 -26.35
C ARG A 39 29.03 71.28 -26.73
N THR A 40 30.00 70.56 -27.27
CA THR A 40 30.95 71.17 -28.19
C THR A 40 30.16 71.52 -29.46
N PRO A 41 30.21 72.76 -29.95
CA PRO A 41 29.57 73.13 -31.19
C PRO A 41 30.26 72.37 -32.32
N THR A 42 29.57 71.35 -32.84
CA THR A 42 29.98 70.68 -34.07
C THR A 42 29.93 71.75 -35.18
N PRO A 43 31.01 71.95 -35.95
CA PRO A 43 31.03 72.96 -36.99
C PRO A 43 29.93 72.64 -38.00
N THR A 44 29.13 73.66 -38.30
CA THR A 44 28.10 73.67 -39.33
C THR A 44 28.76 73.36 -40.66
N ARG A 45 28.87 72.08 -40.99
CA ARG A 45 29.20 71.61 -42.33
C ARG A 45 27.98 71.93 -43.18
N GLN A 46 28.10 73.02 -43.96
CA GLN A 46 27.08 73.39 -44.92
C GLN A 46 26.80 72.18 -45.83
N PRO A 47 25.51 71.87 -46.11
CA PRO A 47 25.17 70.87 -47.08
C PRO A 47 25.69 71.36 -48.43
N VAL A 48 26.83 70.82 -48.85
CA VAL A 48 27.17 70.79 -50.27
C VAL A 48 26.05 69.98 -50.91
N TYR A 49 25.21 70.66 -51.68
CA TYR A 49 24.23 70.05 -52.57
C TYR A 49 25.04 69.23 -53.59
N GLU A 50 25.37 67.99 -53.24
CA GLU A 50 25.89 67.02 -54.18
C GLU A 50 24.74 66.68 -55.13
N SER A 51 24.99 66.97 -56.40
CA SER A 51 24.08 66.90 -57.54
C SER A 51 23.23 65.63 -57.57
N ASP A 52 21.91 65.79 -57.50
CA ASP A 52 20.80 65.16 -58.26
C ASP A 52 21.06 63.82 -59.01
N SER A 53 21.84 62.92 -58.42
CA SER A 53 22.29 61.67 -59.03
C SER A 53 22.07 60.49 -58.07
N GLY A 54 20.87 60.34 -57.50
CA GLY A 54 20.72 59.31 -56.46
C GLY A 54 19.34 58.75 -56.16
N LEU A 55 18.29 59.09 -56.93
CA LEU A 55 16.96 58.52 -56.67
C LEU A 55 16.93 57.00 -56.93
N ASP A 56 17.68 56.55 -57.95
CA ASP A 56 17.86 55.12 -58.26
C ASP A 56 18.73 54.41 -57.19
N ASP A 57 19.71 55.10 -56.60
CA ASP A 57 20.58 54.54 -55.55
C ASP A 57 19.82 54.37 -54.22
N GLU A 58 18.95 55.32 -53.88
CA GLU A 58 18.05 55.21 -52.73
C GLU A 58 17.04 54.06 -52.90
N GLU A 59 16.47 53.89 -54.09
CA GLU A 59 15.58 52.77 -54.38
C GLU A 59 16.30 51.41 -54.23
N GLN A 60 17.52 51.29 -54.75
CA GLN A 60 18.35 50.10 -54.55
C GLN A 60 18.67 49.84 -53.08
N ALA A 61 18.96 50.89 -52.30
CA ALA A 61 19.21 50.77 -50.87
C ALA A 61 17.97 50.27 -50.10
N VAL A 62 16.77 50.75 -50.45
CA VAL A 62 15.51 50.29 -49.85
C VAL A 62 15.23 48.82 -50.20
N LEU A 63 15.45 48.42 -51.45
CA LEU A 63 15.30 47.01 -51.87
C LEU A 63 16.28 46.10 -51.13
N ALA A 64 17.54 46.52 -50.98
CA ALA A 64 18.55 45.80 -50.22
C ALA A 64 18.15 45.67 -48.74
N GLN A 65 17.63 46.73 -48.12
CA GLN A 65 17.14 46.69 -46.74
C GLN A 65 15.95 45.73 -46.59
N LEU A 66 15.01 45.75 -47.54
CA LEU A 66 13.84 44.86 -47.51
C LEU A 66 14.23 43.39 -47.70
N ALA A 67 15.22 43.11 -48.55
CA ALA A 67 15.83 41.78 -48.69
C ALA A 67 16.51 41.33 -47.38
N ALA A 68 17.27 42.22 -46.73
CA ALA A 68 17.90 41.94 -45.44
C ALA A 68 16.86 41.64 -44.33
N ILE A 69 15.74 42.37 -44.29
CA ILE A 69 14.64 42.09 -43.35
C ILE A 69 14.02 40.71 -43.62
N ARG A 70 13.82 40.33 -44.89
CA ARG A 70 13.32 39.00 -45.26
C ARG A 70 14.26 37.89 -44.80
N GLN A 71 15.56 38.03 -45.09
CA GLN A 71 16.57 37.06 -44.64
C GLN A 71 16.62 36.94 -43.11
N LYS A 72 16.55 38.06 -42.38
CA LYS A 72 16.53 38.05 -40.91
C LYS A 72 15.30 37.33 -40.35
N ARG A 73 14.12 37.50 -40.97
CA ARG A 73 12.90 36.78 -40.59
C ARG A 73 13.03 35.28 -40.85
N GLU A 74 13.63 34.90 -41.98
CA GLU A 74 13.87 33.49 -42.31
C GLU A 74 14.85 32.84 -41.33
N GLN A 75 15.93 33.53 -40.98
CA GLN A 75 16.87 33.07 -39.96
C GLN A 75 16.20 32.88 -38.59
N LEU A 76 15.35 33.82 -38.15
CA LEU A 76 14.61 33.69 -36.89
C LEU A 76 13.63 32.51 -36.91
N LYS A 77 12.93 32.28 -38.03
CA LYS A 77 12.07 31.11 -38.19
C LYS A 77 12.89 29.81 -38.14
N ALA A 78 14.05 29.78 -38.78
CA ALA A 78 14.93 28.63 -38.77
C ALA A 78 15.49 28.34 -37.36
N THR A 79 15.85 29.36 -36.58
CA THR A 79 16.30 29.18 -35.18
C THR A 79 15.16 28.69 -34.29
N GLN A 80 13.96 29.25 -34.43
CA GLN A 80 12.78 28.81 -33.68
C GLN A 80 12.41 27.35 -34.00
N ALA A 81 12.51 26.94 -35.27
CA ALA A 81 12.28 25.56 -35.68
C ALA A 81 13.31 24.59 -35.06
N ARG A 82 14.59 24.99 -34.97
CA ARG A 82 15.64 24.19 -34.30
C ARG A 82 15.39 24.06 -32.80
N GLU A 83 15.00 25.14 -32.15
CA GLU A 83 14.66 25.13 -30.72
C GLU A 83 13.44 24.24 -30.44
N ALA A 84 12.39 24.37 -31.25
CA ALA A 84 11.19 23.53 -31.17
C ALA A 84 11.52 22.04 -31.39
N ALA A 85 12.37 21.71 -32.36
CA ALA A 85 12.84 20.34 -32.58
C ALA A 85 13.66 19.81 -31.39
N GLY A 86 14.50 20.66 -30.77
CA GLY A 86 15.24 20.32 -29.55
C GLY A 86 14.31 20.04 -28.37
N ALA A 87 13.30 20.88 -28.16
CA ALA A 87 12.29 20.71 -27.12
C ALA A 87 11.46 19.44 -27.32
N ALA A 88 11.04 19.15 -28.56
CA ALA A 88 10.31 17.93 -28.91
C ALA A 88 11.15 16.67 -28.64
N LYS A 89 12.44 16.69 -28.99
CA LYS A 89 13.37 15.59 -28.70
C LYS A 89 13.56 15.39 -27.20
N ALA A 90 13.73 16.46 -26.43
CA ALA A 90 13.86 16.39 -24.97
C ALA A 90 12.59 15.82 -24.32
N LYS A 91 11.40 16.21 -24.80
CA LYS A 91 10.12 15.66 -24.36
C LYS A 91 10.02 14.16 -24.66
N ALA A 92 10.33 13.75 -25.88
CA ALA A 92 10.31 12.34 -26.28
C ALA A 92 11.29 11.48 -25.44
N GLN A 93 12.45 12.02 -25.07
CA GLN A 93 13.41 11.34 -24.19
C GLN A 93 12.87 11.16 -22.77
N ARG A 94 12.21 12.18 -22.19
CA ARG A 94 11.58 12.07 -20.87
C ARG A 94 10.47 11.03 -20.87
N GLU A 95 9.61 11.05 -21.88
CA GLU A 95 8.55 10.06 -22.05
C GLU A 95 9.11 8.63 -22.20
N ALA A 96 10.18 8.47 -22.98
CA ALA A 96 10.86 7.18 -23.11
C ALA A 96 11.46 6.69 -21.79
N MET A 97 12.04 7.59 -20.98
CA MET A 97 12.58 7.26 -19.65
C MET A 97 11.47 6.83 -18.68
N ILE A 98 10.35 7.56 -18.64
CA ILE A 98 9.19 7.21 -17.81
C ILE A 98 8.62 5.84 -18.21
N LYS A 99 8.48 5.59 -19.53
CA LYS A 99 8.02 4.28 -20.04
C LYS A 99 8.97 3.15 -19.65
N ALA A 100 10.29 3.37 -19.73
CA ALA A 100 11.28 2.37 -19.33
C ALA A 100 11.23 2.07 -17.82
N GLU A 101 11.02 3.10 -16.97
CA GLU A 101 10.88 2.93 -15.53
C GLU A 101 9.60 2.15 -15.16
N LEU A 102 8.48 2.47 -15.81
CA LEU A 102 7.21 1.77 -15.61
C LEU A 102 7.32 0.29 -16.03
N ALA A 103 7.99 0.00 -17.15
CA ALA A 103 8.26 -1.37 -17.57
C ALA A 103 9.12 -2.13 -16.54
N GLN A 104 10.14 -1.50 -15.97
CA GLN A 104 10.95 -2.11 -14.91
C GLN A 104 10.13 -2.36 -13.63
N ALA A 105 9.22 -1.44 -13.27
CA ALA A 105 8.35 -1.61 -12.11
C ALA A 105 7.41 -2.83 -12.27
N LEU A 106 6.83 -3.03 -13.46
CA LEU A 106 6.01 -4.19 -13.77
C LEU A 106 6.79 -5.51 -13.66
N VAL A 107 8.04 -5.54 -14.15
CA VAL A 107 8.91 -6.72 -14.01
C VAL A 107 9.18 -7.05 -12.54
N ARG A 108 9.48 -6.03 -11.72
CA ARG A 108 9.69 -6.21 -10.26
C ARG A 108 8.42 -6.72 -9.57
N GLU A 109 7.25 -6.26 -9.98
CA GLU A 109 5.98 -6.73 -9.43
C GLU A 109 5.70 -8.19 -9.81
N GLN A 110 5.94 -8.57 -11.06
CA GLN A 110 5.82 -9.96 -11.51
C GLN A 110 6.80 -10.88 -10.79
N GLU A 111 8.04 -10.43 -10.55
CA GLU A 111 9.02 -11.20 -9.79
C GLU A 111 8.61 -11.37 -8.32
N LYS A 112 8.06 -10.33 -7.68
CA LYS A 112 7.49 -10.43 -6.32
C LYS A 112 6.35 -11.45 -6.28
N LYS A 113 5.42 -11.42 -7.24
CA LYS A 113 4.33 -12.40 -7.32
C LYS A 113 4.84 -13.82 -7.52
N ARG A 114 5.84 -14.02 -8.40
CA ARG A 114 6.46 -15.33 -8.61
C ARG A 114 7.15 -15.84 -7.34
N LYS A 115 7.83 -14.97 -6.61
CA LYS A 115 8.48 -15.30 -5.34
C LYS A 115 7.48 -15.67 -4.25
N GLN A 116 6.37 -14.92 -4.14
CA GLN A 116 5.27 -15.24 -3.23
C GLN A 116 4.63 -16.59 -3.57
N GLU A 117 4.41 -16.88 -4.85
CA GLU A 117 3.86 -18.18 -5.27
C GLU A 117 4.83 -19.34 -4.96
N GLU A 118 6.14 -19.14 -5.16
CA GLU A 118 7.16 -20.12 -4.79
C GLU A 118 7.21 -20.35 -3.27
N GLU A 119 7.08 -19.29 -2.47
CA GLU A 119 7.03 -19.37 -1.02
C GLU A 119 5.78 -20.13 -0.55
N ARG A 120 4.60 -19.82 -1.12
CA ARG A 120 3.37 -20.58 -0.85
C ARG A 120 3.52 -22.06 -1.21
N LYS A 121 4.14 -22.37 -2.34
CA LYS A 121 4.45 -23.75 -2.74
C LYS A 121 5.39 -24.45 -1.75
N ARG A 122 6.39 -23.75 -1.23
CA ARG A 122 7.28 -24.30 -0.18
C ARG A 122 6.55 -24.52 1.13
N GLU A 123 5.62 -23.65 1.49
CA GLU A 123 4.78 -23.80 2.68
C GLU A 123 3.83 -24.99 2.55
N GLU A 124 3.11 -25.11 1.43
CA GLU A 124 2.27 -26.27 1.11
C GLU A 124 3.08 -27.58 1.14
N GLU A 125 4.33 -27.58 0.66
CA GLU A 125 5.20 -28.75 0.75
C GLU A 125 5.62 -29.06 2.20
N ARG A 126 5.93 -28.05 3.01
CA ARG A 126 6.22 -28.21 4.43
C ARG A 126 5.02 -28.79 5.18
N GLU A 127 3.81 -28.30 4.91
CA GLU A 127 2.58 -28.83 5.49
C GLU A 127 2.35 -30.29 5.07
N ARG A 128 2.53 -30.62 3.79
CA ARG A 128 2.42 -32.02 3.31
C ARG A 128 3.41 -32.93 4.02
N ARG A 129 4.66 -32.49 4.21
CA ARG A 129 5.67 -33.24 4.96
C ARG A 129 5.28 -33.39 6.43
N ALA A 130 4.72 -32.36 7.05
CA ALA A 130 4.26 -32.41 8.44
C ALA A 130 3.07 -33.36 8.63
N VAL A 131 2.08 -33.34 7.72
CA VAL A 131 0.95 -34.28 7.73
C VAL A 131 1.45 -35.72 7.56
N PHE A 132 2.38 -35.96 6.63
CA PHE A 132 2.97 -37.27 6.44
C PHE A 132 3.74 -37.76 7.69
N ALA A 133 4.50 -36.87 8.34
CA ALA A 133 5.19 -37.19 9.59
C ALA A 133 4.22 -37.56 10.72
N ARG A 134 3.13 -36.81 10.90
CA ARG A 134 2.08 -37.13 11.88
C ARG A 134 1.41 -38.48 11.59
N ALA A 135 1.15 -38.80 10.33
CA ALA A 135 0.57 -40.09 9.94
C ALA A 135 1.52 -41.26 10.27
N MET A 136 2.82 -41.09 10.05
CA MET A 136 3.85 -42.07 10.43
C MET A 136 3.92 -42.27 11.95
N GLU A 137 3.83 -41.20 12.73
CA GLU A 137 3.81 -41.25 14.18
C GLU A 137 2.58 -42.00 14.70
N GLN A 138 1.38 -41.69 14.18
CA GLN A 138 0.16 -42.41 14.53
C GLN A 138 0.24 -43.90 14.19
N ALA A 139 0.83 -44.26 13.05
CA ALA A 139 1.03 -45.65 12.68
C ALA A 139 1.96 -46.39 13.66
N ASN A 140 3.00 -45.72 14.17
CA ASN A 140 3.89 -46.27 15.20
C ASN A 140 3.15 -46.46 16.53
N VAL A 141 2.38 -45.46 16.98
CA VAL A 141 1.54 -45.55 18.19
C VAL A 141 0.56 -46.73 18.09
N GLN A 142 -0.07 -46.93 16.92
CA GLN A 142 -0.94 -48.08 16.70
C GLN A 142 -0.19 -49.43 16.77
N ARG A 143 1.03 -49.49 16.24
CA ARG A 143 1.87 -50.70 16.35
C ARG A 143 2.24 -51.00 17.80
N GLU A 144 2.62 -50.00 18.58
CA GLU A 144 2.90 -50.19 20.00
C GLU A 144 1.66 -50.63 20.78
N LYS A 145 0.52 -49.98 20.54
CA LYS A 145 -0.75 -50.39 21.14
C LYS A 145 -1.10 -51.85 20.83
N LYS A 146 -0.85 -52.31 19.60
CA LYS A 146 -1.03 -53.73 19.22
C LYS A 146 -0.04 -54.64 19.96
N ARG A 147 1.22 -54.23 20.12
CA ARG A 147 2.21 -55.00 20.90
C ARG A 147 1.79 -55.13 22.37
N LEU A 148 1.33 -54.05 22.99
CA LEU A 148 0.83 -54.05 24.37
C LEU A 148 -0.42 -54.93 24.53
N ALA A 149 -1.38 -54.83 23.59
CA ALA A 149 -2.56 -55.68 23.60
C ALA A 149 -2.21 -57.18 23.45
N GLN A 150 -1.18 -57.49 22.67
CA GLN A 150 -0.70 -58.85 22.49
C GLN A 150 -0.02 -59.40 23.76
N THR A 151 0.77 -58.58 24.47
CA THR A 151 1.37 -58.97 25.75
C THR A 151 0.31 -59.16 26.84
N ASP A 152 -0.71 -58.30 26.90
CA ASP A 152 -1.81 -58.45 27.85
C ASP A 152 -2.64 -59.72 27.60
N ALA A 153 -2.89 -60.05 26.33
CA ALA A 153 -3.59 -61.28 25.96
C ALA A 153 -2.81 -62.53 26.39
N HIS A 154 -1.48 -62.51 26.26
CA HIS A 154 -0.63 -63.61 26.69
C HIS A 154 -0.65 -63.77 28.23
N ASN A 155 -0.52 -62.66 28.96
CA ASN A 155 -0.54 -62.65 30.42
C ASN A 155 -1.90 -63.12 31.00
N ARG A 156 -3.02 -62.81 30.33
CA ARG A 156 -4.35 -63.34 30.68
C ARG A 156 -4.49 -64.84 30.45
N GLN A 157 -3.72 -65.42 29.53
CA GLN A 157 -3.73 -66.86 29.27
C GLN A 157 -3.04 -67.62 30.40
N ASP A 158 -1.97 -67.08 30.96
CA ASP A 158 -1.24 -67.69 32.09
C ASP A 158 -2.04 -67.65 33.40
N HIS A 159 -2.91 -66.66 33.59
CA HIS A 159 -3.77 -66.56 34.77
C HIS A 159 -5.11 -67.32 34.67
N ARG A 160 -5.42 -67.98 33.55
CA ARG A 160 -6.69 -68.72 33.38
C ARG A 160 -6.75 -70.07 34.13
N ALA A 161 -5.70 -70.47 34.84
CA ALA A 161 -5.67 -71.70 35.64
C ALA A 161 -6.24 -71.55 37.07
N ILE A 162 -6.63 -70.36 37.52
CA ILE A 162 -7.21 -70.16 38.85
C ILE A 162 -8.60 -69.55 38.65
N LYS A 163 -9.66 -70.32 38.95
CA LYS A 163 -11.06 -69.88 38.96
C LYS A 163 -11.36 -69.14 40.28
N PRO A 164 -11.55 -67.82 40.30
CA PRO A 164 -12.33 -67.18 41.34
C PRO A 164 -13.79 -67.05 40.89
N VAL A 165 -14.68 -67.69 41.65
CA VAL A 165 -16.12 -67.46 41.63
C VAL A 165 -16.37 -66.08 42.24
N SER A 166 -16.71 -65.07 41.44
CA SER A 166 -17.26 -63.82 41.96
C SER A 166 -18.25 -63.19 40.97
N PRO A 167 -19.31 -62.55 41.49
CA PRO A 167 -20.48 -62.11 40.70
C PRO A 167 -20.19 -60.87 39.86
N SER A 168 -20.81 -60.85 38.67
CA SER A 168 -20.60 -59.90 37.58
C SER A 168 -21.06 -58.46 37.89
N HIS A 169 -20.16 -57.51 37.67
CA HIS A 169 -20.33 -56.05 37.85
C HIS A 169 -21.29 -55.39 36.83
N THR A 170 -21.92 -56.17 35.94
CA THR A 170 -22.91 -55.68 34.97
C THR A 170 -24.27 -55.37 35.61
N ASP A 171 -24.55 -55.86 36.81
CA ASP A 171 -25.79 -55.53 37.54
C ASP A 171 -25.79 -54.11 38.15
N LEU A 172 -24.62 -53.53 38.43
CA LEU A 172 -24.56 -52.22 39.08
C LEU A 172 -24.96 -51.06 38.14
N ASN A 173 -24.70 -51.16 36.83
CA ASN A 173 -25.13 -50.14 35.88
C ASN A 173 -26.65 -50.17 35.63
N ASN A 174 -27.28 -51.34 35.73
CA ASN A 174 -28.75 -51.45 35.66
C ASN A 174 -29.42 -50.93 36.94
N ILE A 175 -28.80 -51.14 38.10
CA ILE A 175 -29.30 -50.63 39.39
C ILE A 175 -29.18 -49.10 39.48
N LEU A 176 -28.08 -48.51 39.02
CA LEU A 176 -27.91 -47.05 39.04
C LEU A 176 -28.82 -46.34 38.03
N SER A 177 -29.05 -46.94 36.87
CA SER A 177 -30.00 -46.43 35.86
C SER A 177 -31.46 -46.46 36.38
N ALA A 178 -31.82 -47.51 37.13
CA ALA A 178 -33.14 -47.65 37.74
C ALA A 178 -33.37 -46.71 38.94
N LEU A 179 -32.31 -46.36 39.68
CA LEU A 179 -32.43 -45.52 40.88
C LEU A 179 -32.40 -44.01 40.60
N PHE A 180 -31.71 -43.58 39.52
CA PHE A 180 -31.55 -42.15 39.21
C PHE A 180 -32.35 -41.66 38.00
N GLY A 181 -32.93 -42.53 37.16
CA GLY A 181 -33.85 -42.12 36.10
C GLY A 181 -33.26 -41.16 35.06
N ILE A 182 -31.93 -41.05 34.97
CA ILE A 182 -31.25 -40.19 34.00
C ILE A 182 -31.05 -40.98 32.71
N ASN A 183 -32.06 -40.97 31.84
CA ASN A 183 -31.88 -41.36 30.46
C ASN A 183 -31.09 -40.25 29.73
N LEU A 184 -29.77 -40.40 29.64
CA LEU A 184 -28.98 -39.62 28.69
C LEU A 184 -29.28 -40.14 27.28
N ALA A 185 -30.22 -39.50 26.60
CA ALA A 185 -30.42 -39.63 25.16
C ALA A 185 -29.21 -39.00 24.43
N PRO A 186 -28.75 -39.59 23.32
CA PRO A 186 -27.78 -38.95 22.44
C PRO A 186 -28.47 -37.81 21.68
N SER A 187 -28.00 -36.59 21.88
CA SER A 187 -28.43 -35.41 21.12
C SER A 187 -27.76 -35.44 19.74
N ASP A 188 -28.56 -35.60 18.70
CA ASP A 188 -28.18 -35.30 17.31
C ASP A 188 -28.23 -33.77 17.12
N GLU A 189 -27.10 -33.17 16.76
CA GLU A 189 -27.02 -31.77 16.35
C GLU A 189 -27.18 -31.70 14.82
N GLU A 190 -28.36 -31.27 14.38
CA GLU A 190 -28.72 -31.02 12.99
C GLU A 190 -28.23 -29.64 12.52
N GLU A 191 -28.01 -29.59 11.21
CA GLU A 191 -27.49 -28.52 10.36
C GLU A 191 -28.46 -27.32 10.28
N GLU A 192 -27.94 -26.09 10.40
CA GLU A 192 -28.65 -24.87 9.97
C GLU A 192 -27.97 -24.30 8.71
N GLU A 193 -28.61 -24.53 7.57
CA GLU A 193 -28.43 -23.78 6.32
C GLU A 193 -29.26 -22.49 6.40
N GLU A 194 -28.62 -21.32 6.41
CA GLU A 194 -29.32 -20.03 6.29
C GLU A 194 -29.46 -19.57 4.84
N SER A 195 -30.68 -19.11 4.59
CA SER A 195 -31.36 -18.90 3.33
C SER A 195 -31.11 -17.56 2.65
N GLU A 196 -31.17 -17.60 1.32
CA GLU A 196 -31.27 -16.48 0.38
C GLU A 196 -32.55 -15.63 0.65
N HIS A 197 -32.44 -14.31 0.51
CA HIS A 197 -33.60 -13.40 0.60
C HIS A 197 -33.83 -12.67 -0.73
N GLU A 198 -35.08 -12.83 -1.19
CA GLU A 198 -35.68 -12.42 -2.46
C GLU A 198 -35.77 -10.90 -2.67
N GLU A 199 -35.75 -10.57 -3.95
CA GLU A 199 -35.94 -9.27 -4.57
C GLU A 199 -37.39 -8.77 -4.41
N ALA A 200 -37.55 -7.47 -4.17
CA ALA A 200 -38.83 -6.77 -4.30
C ALA A 200 -38.67 -5.57 -5.24
N GLU A 201 -39.11 -5.75 -6.48
CA GLU A 201 -39.26 -4.68 -7.48
C GLU A 201 -40.42 -3.74 -7.10
N VAL A 202 -40.15 -2.44 -7.00
CA VAL A 202 -41.17 -1.39 -6.85
C VAL A 202 -41.10 -0.45 -8.05
N SER A 203 -42.10 -0.58 -8.92
CA SER A 203 -42.39 0.33 -10.04
C SER A 203 -43.01 1.65 -9.55
N VAL A 204 -42.57 2.79 -10.11
CA VAL A 204 -43.28 4.08 -10.03
C VAL A 204 -43.00 4.92 -11.30
N PRO A 205 -43.87 5.89 -11.66
CA PRO A 205 -44.24 6.15 -13.05
C PRO A 205 -43.58 7.41 -13.63
N ILE A 206 -43.47 7.37 -14.95
CA ILE A 206 -43.00 8.43 -15.85
C ILE A 206 -44.00 9.60 -15.85
N PHE A 207 -43.53 10.81 -15.50
CA PHE A 207 -44.22 12.06 -15.80
C PHE A 207 -43.32 12.95 -16.66
N SER A 208 -43.74 13.17 -17.91
CA SER A 208 -43.23 14.24 -18.77
C SER A 208 -44.08 15.49 -18.58
N PRO A 209 -43.48 16.69 -18.74
CA PRO A 209 -44.22 17.82 -19.27
C PRO A 209 -43.61 18.33 -20.58
N GLN A 210 -44.48 18.37 -21.58
CA GLN A 210 -44.31 19.18 -22.78
C GLN A 210 -44.42 20.66 -22.37
N CYS A 211 -43.51 21.50 -22.86
CA CYS A 211 -43.76 22.93 -22.98
C CYS A 211 -43.46 23.37 -24.41
N THR A 212 -44.54 23.44 -25.18
CA THR A 212 -44.63 24.13 -26.47
C THR A 212 -44.91 25.60 -26.20
N SER A 213 -43.95 26.47 -26.46
CA SER A 213 -44.28 27.86 -26.81
C SER A 213 -43.38 28.33 -27.94
N ALA A 214 -43.97 28.33 -29.14
CA ALA A 214 -43.50 29.02 -30.31
C ALA A 214 -44.26 30.35 -30.38
N ALA A 215 -43.51 31.45 -30.54
CA ALA A 215 -43.88 32.71 -31.22
C ALA A 215 -43.33 33.91 -30.45
N CYS A 216 -42.29 34.53 -31.00
CA CYS A 216 -42.22 35.96 -31.30
C CYS A 216 -40.75 36.34 -31.56
N CYS A 217 -40.55 37.07 -32.66
CA CYS A 217 -39.42 37.93 -33.01
C CYS A 217 -38.85 37.58 -34.40
N GLN A 218 -39.57 38.04 -35.42
CA GLN A 218 -38.95 38.39 -36.69
C GLN A 218 -38.20 39.71 -36.46
N SER A 219 -36.87 39.62 -36.31
CA SER A 219 -35.98 40.78 -36.25
C SER A 219 -34.90 40.61 -37.31
N ASP A 220 -34.57 41.75 -37.90
CA ASP A 220 -33.76 41.96 -39.09
C ASP A 220 -32.46 41.15 -39.14
N LYS A 221 -32.16 40.61 -40.31
CA LYS A 221 -30.92 39.86 -40.59
C LYS A 221 -29.71 40.81 -40.55
N PRO A 222 -28.82 40.72 -39.54
CA PRO A 222 -27.54 41.39 -39.62
C PRO A 222 -26.68 40.67 -40.66
N THR A 223 -26.08 41.43 -41.56
CA THR A 223 -25.04 40.91 -42.46
C THR A 223 -23.87 40.38 -41.62
N PRO A 224 -23.39 39.15 -41.88
CA PRO A 224 -22.35 38.52 -41.09
C PRO A 224 -21.06 39.33 -41.21
N THR A 225 -20.69 40.01 -40.13
CA THR A 225 -19.40 40.67 -40.00
C THR A 225 -18.30 39.61 -40.03
N ASP A 226 -17.16 39.91 -40.68
CA ASP A 226 -16.01 38.99 -40.88
C ASP A 226 -15.51 38.28 -39.60
N ASN A 227 -15.86 38.81 -38.41
CA ASN A 227 -15.58 38.21 -37.12
C ASN A 227 -16.37 36.90 -36.85
N GLU A 228 -17.59 36.75 -37.37
CA GLU A 228 -18.38 35.52 -37.17
C GLU A 228 -17.80 34.33 -37.94
N ALA A 229 -17.27 34.57 -39.14
CA ALA A 229 -16.59 33.55 -39.93
C ALA A 229 -15.32 33.03 -39.23
N LEU A 230 -14.60 33.90 -38.53
CA LEU A 230 -13.42 33.50 -37.75
C LEU A 230 -13.82 32.63 -36.54
N VAL A 231 -14.88 33.01 -35.82
CA VAL A 231 -15.37 32.24 -34.67
C VAL A 231 -15.91 30.88 -35.11
N MET A 232 -16.67 30.82 -36.20
CA MET A 232 -17.17 29.56 -36.76
C MET A 232 -16.04 28.64 -37.24
N SER A 233 -14.99 29.21 -37.84
CA SER A 233 -13.78 28.46 -38.23
C SER A 233 -13.03 27.90 -37.02
N GLN A 234 -12.87 28.68 -35.94
CA GLN A 234 -12.25 28.21 -34.70
C GLN A 234 -13.08 27.12 -34.02
N LEU A 235 -14.41 27.27 -33.98
CA LEU A 235 -15.31 26.27 -33.43
C LEU A 235 -15.25 24.97 -34.23
N ALA A 236 -15.27 25.03 -35.56
CA ALA A 236 -15.12 23.86 -36.42
C ALA A 236 -13.77 23.15 -36.19
N GLN A 237 -12.69 23.91 -36.01
CA GLN A 237 -11.37 23.36 -35.70
C GLN A 237 -11.34 22.69 -34.31
N ALA A 238 -12.00 23.26 -33.31
CA ALA A 238 -12.12 22.68 -31.98
C ALA A 238 -12.90 21.36 -31.99
N ILE A 239 -14.01 21.30 -32.75
CA ILE A 239 -14.80 20.08 -32.94
C ILE A 239 -13.96 18.99 -33.62
N ALA A 240 -13.22 19.34 -34.68
CA ALA A 240 -12.36 18.39 -35.38
C ALA A 240 -11.24 17.83 -34.47
N ARG A 241 -10.65 18.67 -33.60
CA ARG A 241 -9.65 18.21 -32.62
C ARG A 241 -10.26 17.26 -31.60
N ARG A 242 -11.48 17.54 -31.12
CA ARG A 242 -12.17 16.66 -30.16
C ARG A 242 -12.44 15.28 -30.78
N GLN A 243 -12.93 15.25 -32.02
CA GLN A 243 -13.16 13.99 -32.75
C GLN A 243 -11.86 13.20 -33.00
N ALA A 244 -10.76 13.88 -33.30
CA ALA A 244 -9.46 13.22 -33.47
C ALA A 244 -8.95 12.58 -32.18
N ILE A 245 -9.10 13.26 -31.03
CA ILE A 245 -8.73 12.71 -29.72
C ILE A 245 -9.60 11.49 -29.40
N GLU A 246 -10.92 11.59 -29.63
CA GLU A 246 -11.86 10.49 -29.37
C GLU A 246 -11.52 9.25 -30.22
N GLN A 247 -11.19 9.42 -31.50
CA GLN A 247 -10.71 8.33 -32.35
C GLN A 247 -9.38 7.73 -31.88
N GLU A 248 -8.44 8.55 -31.39
CA GLU A 248 -7.18 8.06 -30.84
C GLU A 248 -7.41 7.23 -29.56
N GLU A 249 -8.33 7.66 -28.70
CA GLU A 249 -8.69 6.90 -27.50
C GLU A 249 -9.40 5.58 -27.82
N GLU A 250 -10.27 5.56 -28.82
CA GLU A 250 -10.92 4.34 -29.29
C GLU A 250 -9.89 3.35 -29.86
N ASN A 251 -8.94 3.84 -30.66
CA ASN A 251 -7.82 3.02 -31.15
C ASN A 251 -6.97 2.48 -30.00
N ARG A 252 -6.70 3.28 -28.96
CA ARG A 252 -5.97 2.84 -27.76
C ARG A 252 -6.73 1.73 -27.03
N ARG A 253 -8.04 1.88 -26.81
CA ARG A 253 -8.89 0.84 -26.17
C ARG A 253 -8.89 -0.46 -26.98
N ASN A 254 -9.02 -0.36 -28.31
CA ASN A 254 -8.98 -1.52 -29.19
C ASN A 254 -7.63 -2.24 -29.14
N GLN A 255 -6.52 -1.49 -29.07
CA GLN A 255 -5.18 -2.05 -28.93
C GLN A 255 -5.01 -2.77 -27.59
N GLU A 256 -5.39 -2.15 -26.47
CA GLU A 256 -5.33 -2.75 -25.14
C GLU A 256 -6.19 -4.03 -25.05
N GLU A 257 -7.35 -4.05 -25.70
CA GLU A 257 -8.20 -5.24 -25.76
C GLU A 257 -7.54 -6.38 -26.55
N GLN A 258 -6.88 -6.08 -27.68
CA GLN A 258 -6.11 -7.06 -28.45
C GLN A 258 -4.95 -7.63 -27.63
N GLU A 259 -4.22 -6.79 -26.90
CA GLU A 259 -3.13 -7.24 -26.02
C GLU A 259 -3.65 -8.13 -24.89
N ARG A 260 -4.79 -7.77 -24.26
CA ARG A 260 -5.45 -8.60 -23.24
C ARG A 260 -5.87 -9.97 -23.79
N LYS A 261 -6.38 -10.00 -25.03
CA LYS A 261 -6.71 -11.26 -25.73
C LYS A 261 -5.46 -12.11 -25.99
N GLN A 262 -4.36 -11.50 -26.44
CA GLN A 262 -3.08 -12.20 -26.63
C GLN A 262 -2.53 -12.78 -25.33
N GLN A 263 -2.51 -12.00 -24.25
CA GLN A 263 -2.07 -12.47 -22.93
C GLN A 263 -2.93 -13.63 -22.42
N LYS A 264 -4.26 -13.58 -22.64
CA LYS A 264 -5.16 -14.68 -22.26
C LYS A 264 -4.85 -15.95 -23.05
N LEU A 265 -4.53 -15.83 -24.33
CA LEU A 265 -4.12 -16.96 -25.17
C LEU A 265 -2.79 -17.55 -24.70
N GLU A 266 -1.82 -16.70 -24.39
CA GLU A 266 -0.50 -17.12 -23.88
C GLU A 266 -0.62 -17.84 -22.54
N LYS A 267 -1.40 -17.32 -21.60
CA LYS A 267 -1.70 -18.00 -20.33
C LYS A 267 -2.34 -19.37 -20.53
N ARG A 268 -3.27 -19.50 -21.49
CA ARG A 268 -3.84 -20.82 -21.85
C ARG A 268 -2.78 -21.76 -22.43
N ARG A 269 -1.89 -21.27 -23.29
CA ARG A 269 -0.78 -22.08 -23.84
C ARG A 269 0.17 -22.55 -22.73
N ALA A 270 0.58 -21.66 -21.84
CA ALA A 270 1.44 -22.00 -20.71
C ALA A 270 0.78 -23.03 -19.77
N PHE A 271 -0.52 -22.88 -19.50
CA PHE A 271 -1.27 -23.84 -18.69
C PHE A 271 -1.31 -25.24 -19.32
N VAL A 272 -1.56 -25.33 -20.63
CA VAL A 272 -1.56 -26.62 -21.36
C VAL A 272 -0.18 -27.26 -21.34
N GLN A 273 0.89 -26.48 -21.51
CA GLN A 273 2.26 -26.97 -21.42
C GLN A 273 2.60 -27.49 -20.01
N ALA A 274 2.23 -26.77 -18.96
CA ALA A 274 2.44 -27.20 -17.58
C ALA A 274 1.69 -28.51 -17.26
N MET A 275 0.47 -28.68 -17.78
CA MET A 275 -0.28 -29.93 -17.66
C MET A 275 0.39 -31.10 -18.41
N ALA A 276 0.91 -30.85 -19.61
CA ALA A 276 1.65 -31.86 -20.37
C ALA A 276 2.94 -32.29 -19.65
N GLU A 277 3.70 -31.34 -19.11
CA GLU A 277 4.92 -31.63 -18.34
C GLU A 277 4.61 -32.43 -17.06
N LYS A 278 3.56 -32.05 -16.32
CA LYS A 278 3.11 -32.80 -15.13
C LYS A 278 2.71 -34.24 -15.47
N ASN A 279 2.09 -34.46 -16.62
CA ASN A 279 1.77 -35.81 -17.10
C ASN A 279 3.03 -36.61 -17.46
N GLN A 280 4.01 -35.99 -18.14
CA GLN A 280 5.31 -36.64 -18.40
C GLN A 280 6.04 -37.00 -17.12
N GLN A 281 6.00 -36.13 -16.09
CA GLN A 281 6.60 -36.43 -14.79
C GLN A 281 5.92 -37.63 -14.12
N ARG A 282 4.58 -37.69 -14.13
CA ARG A 282 3.82 -38.83 -13.62
C ARG A 282 4.17 -40.13 -14.36
N GLU A 283 4.32 -40.05 -15.68
CA GLU A 283 4.71 -41.21 -16.50
C GLU A 283 6.13 -41.69 -16.17
N LYS A 284 7.10 -40.77 -16.05
CA LYS A 284 8.46 -41.09 -15.59
C LYS A 284 8.46 -41.74 -14.21
N GLN A 285 7.66 -41.24 -13.27
CA GLN A 285 7.50 -41.87 -11.96
C GLN A 285 6.91 -43.28 -12.06
N ARG A 286 5.91 -43.50 -12.91
CA ARG A 286 5.34 -44.85 -13.14
C ARG A 286 6.38 -45.81 -13.73
N LEU A 287 7.19 -45.35 -14.68
CA LEU A 287 8.27 -46.16 -15.28
C LEU A 287 9.35 -46.50 -14.25
N ALA A 288 9.78 -45.52 -13.45
CA ALA A 288 10.75 -45.75 -12.38
C ALA A 288 10.21 -46.75 -11.34
N GLN A 289 8.94 -46.64 -10.95
CA GLN A 289 8.30 -47.56 -10.03
C GLN A 289 8.17 -48.98 -10.62
N ALA A 290 7.86 -49.10 -11.92
CA ALA A 290 7.80 -50.37 -12.61
C ALA A 290 9.19 -51.04 -12.67
N GLN A 291 10.24 -50.28 -12.97
CA GLN A 291 11.63 -50.78 -12.95
C GLN A 291 12.06 -51.24 -11.56
N ALA A 292 11.70 -50.49 -10.51
CA ALA A 292 12.00 -50.87 -9.12
C ALA A 292 11.31 -52.18 -8.72
N LYS A 293 10.05 -52.39 -9.14
CA LYS A 293 9.33 -53.65 -8.90
C LYS A 293 9.99 -54.84 -9.61
N ASN A 294 10.56 -54.65 -10.79
CA ASN A 294 11.23 -55.72 -11.53
C ASN A 294 12.62 -56.09 -10.97
N ARG A 295 13.21 -55.20 -10.16
CA ARG A 295 14.48 -55.46 -9.45
C ARG A 295 14.30 -56.17 -8.11
N GLN A 296 13.07 -56.39 -7.64
CA GLN A 296 12.85 -57.25 -6.48
C GLN A 296 13.23 -58.67 -6.90
N PRO A 297 14.30 -59.28 -6.33
CA PRO A 297 14.59 -60.67 -6.59
C PRO A 297 13.34 -61.45 -6.18
N LYS A 298 12.75 -62.22 -7.12
CA LYS A 298 11.71 -63.19 -6.77
C LYS A 298 12.24 -63.94 -5.55
N PRO A 299 11.55 -63.93 -4.39
CA PRO A 299 11.98 -64.70 -3.24
C PRO A 299 12.09 -66.14 -3.74
N ILE A 300 13.33 -66.60 -3.85
CA ILE A 300 13.64 -68.00 -4.14
C ILE A 300 12.87 -68.78 -3.09
N SER A 301 12.07 -69.73 -3.56
CA SER A 301 11.15 -70.48 -2.72
C SER A 301 11.84 -70.97 -1.46
N HIS A 302 11.06 -70.95 -0.41
CA HIS A 302 11.37 -71.28 0.97
C HIS A 302 11.65 -72.79 1.15
N ASP A 303 12.33 -73.44 0.20
CA ASP A 303 12.59 -74.89 0.20
C ASP A 303 14.00 -75.25 0.73
N ASN A 304 14.81 -74.26 1.11
CA ASN A 304 16.17 -74.47 1.64
C ASN A 304 16.31 -74.31 3.17
N GLN A 305 15.25 -73.91 3.89
CA GLN A 305 15.31 -73.82 5.35
C GLN A 305 15.24 -75.20 6.04
N ASP A 306 14.61 -76.19 5.40
CA ASP A 306 14.57 -77.56 5.95
C ASP A 306 15.94 -78.26 5.87
N LEU A 307 16.79 -77.91 4.90
CA LEU A 307 18.16 -78.44 4.81
C LEU A 307 19.10 -77.79 5.84
N GLN A 308 18.92 -76.50 6.17
CA GLN A 308 19.73 -75.85 7.19
C GLN A 308 19.39 -76.34 8.62
N ASN A 309 18.13 -76.67 8.88
CA ASN A 309 17.73 -77.27 10.16
C ASN A 309 18.21 -78.73 10.31
N LEU A 310 18.31 -79.48 9.21
CA LEU A 310 18.88 -80.84 9.20
C LEU A 310 20.39 -80.84 9.45
N LEU A 311 21.13 -79.89 8.88
CA LEU A 311 22.58 -79.76 9.10
C LEU A 311 22.93 -79.32 10.53
N ASN A 312 22.13 -78.44 11.12
CA ASN A 312 22.32 -78.02 12.51
C ASN A 312 22.02 -79.14 13.53
N ALA A 313 21.11 -80.07 13.20
CA ALA A 313 20.85 -81.27 14.02
C ALA A 313 21.96 -82.33 13.93
N PHE A 314 22.76 -82.33 12.85
CA PHE A 314 23.83 -83.32 12.64
C PHE A 314 25.17 -82.89 13.24
N PHE A 315 25.43 -81.58 13.37
CA PHE A 315 26.73 -81.08 13.85
C PHE A 315 26.76 -80.60 15.31
N GLY A 316 25.64 -80.53 16.04
CA GLY A 316 25.65 -80.45 17.51
C GLY A 316 26.55 -79.36 18.13
N VAL A 317 26.73 -78.22 17.45
CA VAL A 317 27.55 -77.11 17.97
C VAL A 317 26.64 -76.10 18.65
N HIS A 318 26.55 -76.19 19.98
CA HIS A 318 26.02 -75.10 20.80
C HIS A 318 27.06 -73.98 20.88
N PRO A 319 26.72 -72.71 20.57
CA PRO A 319 27.60 -71.59 20.91
C PRO A 319 27.46 -71.25 22.40
N PRO A 320 28.58 -71.00 23.12
CA PRO A 320 28.55 -70.60 24.51
C PRO A 320 28.23 -69.11 24.65
N THR A 321 27.58 -68.81 25.78
CA THR A 321 27.34 -67.49 26.35
C THR A 321 28.63 -66.87 26.92
N SER A 322 28.87 -65.59 26.62
CA SER A 322 29.76 -64.62 27.34
C SER A 322 29.38 -63.25 26.78
N GLU A 323 28.84 -62.26 27.48
CA GLU A 323 29.33 -61.48 28.64
C GLU A 323 30.75 -60.90 28.49
N ASP A 324 30.75 -59.56 28.48
CA ASP A 324 31.79 -58.55 28.78
C ASP A 324 32.85 -58.04 27.77
N SER A 325 33.00 -56.71 27.88
CA SER A 325 34.13 -55.80 27.59
C SER A 325 34.36 -55.17 26.20
N GLU A 326 34.02 -53.87 26.17
CA GLU A 326 34.87 -52.70 25.93
C GLU A 326 35.59 -52.44 24.58
N GLN A 327 35.39 -51.20 24.12
CA GLN A 327 36.29 -50.30 23.39
C GLN A 327 36.97 -50.76 22.09
N SER A 328 36.54 -50.15 20.98
CA SER A 328 37.44 -49.30 20.18
C SER A 328 36.66 -48.38 19.24
N ASP A 329 36.70 -47.08 19.55
CA ASP A 329 36.62 -45.99 18.59
C ASP A 329 37.83 -46.08 17.65
N VAL A 330 37.66 -46.25 16.34
CA VAL A 330 38.37 -45.48 15.29
C VAL A 330 37.66 -45.64 13.92
N GLU A 331 37.52 -44.51 13.21
CA GLU A 331 37.62 -44.34 11.74
C GLU A 331 36.57 -44.94 10.79
N SER A 332 35.78 -44.08 10.13
CA SER A 332 36.05 -43.68 8.72
C SER A 332 34.87 -42.98 8.02
N GLU A 333 35.20 -41.81 7.47
CA GLU A 333 34.70 -41.23 6.20
C GLU A 333 33.23 -40.80 6.06
N ALA A 334 32.96 -39.57 6.53
CA ALA A 334 31.92 -38.71 5.97
C ALA A 334 32.53 -37.81 4.88
N SER A 335 32.13 -38.08 3.65
CA SER A 335 32.44 -37.33 2.43
C SER A 335 31.93 -35.89 2.50
N GLU A 336 32.85 -34.93 2.40
CA GLU A 336 32.61 -33.52 2.12
C GLU A 336 32.29 -33.30 0.64
N ASP A 337 31.42 -32.33 0.36
CA ASP A 337 31.32 -31.61 -0.92
C ASP A 337 30.77 -30.19 -0.64
N PRO A 338 31.03 -29.16 -1.46
CA PRO A 338 31.65 -27.94 -0.97
C PRO A 338 30.68 -26.75 -1.01
N ARG A 339 30.79 -25.87 -0.02
CA ARG A 339 30.03 -24.61 0.04
C ARG A 339 30.91 -23.42 -0.35
N PRO A 340 30.46 -22.52 -1.23
CA PRO A 340 31.32 -21.46 -1.78
C PRO A 340 31.56 -20.33 -0.77
N GLN A 341 32.81 -19.88 -0.80
CA GLN A 341 33.40 -18.77 -0.06
C GLN A 341 32.60 -17.46 -0.22
N ARG A 342 32.33 -16.79 0.90
CA ARG A 342 31.98 -15.36 0.90
C ARG A 342 33.01 -14.59 1.71
N ARG A 343 33.63 -13.64 1.01
CA ARG A 343 34.76 -12.80 1.38
C ARG A 343 34.57 -12.01 2.68
N ALA A 344 35.72 -11.81 3.32
CA ALA A 344 35.99 -11.04 4.52
C ALA A 344 35.74 -9.52 4.40
N ALA A 345 35.46 -8.91 5.56
CA ALA A 345 35.83 -7.54 5.91
C ALA A 345 36.08 -7.47 7.45
N PRO A 346 36.88 -6.49 7.95
CA PRO A 346 37.78 -6.71 9.08
C PRO A 346 37.29 -6.19 10.46
N VAL A 347 37.88 -6.80 11.48
CA VAL A 347 37.85 -6.49 12.92
C VAL A 347 38.67 -5.22 13.24
N LYS A 348 38.14 -4.36 14.12
CA LYS A 348 38.90 -3.39 14.97
C LYS A 348 38.19 -3.31 16.32
N SER A 349 38.68 -4.03 17.33
CA SER A 349 39.67 -3.59 18.34
C SER A 349 39.01 -2.96 19.57
N GLU A 350 38.75 -3.85 20.52
CA GLU A 350 38.43 -3.62 21.93
C GLU A 350 39.73 -3.36 22.70
N VAL A 351 39.79 -2.31 23.53
CA VAL A 351 40.86 -2.10 24.51
C VAL A 351 40.23 -1.85 25.88
N LYS A 352 40.66 -2.71 26.80
CA LYS A 352 40.33 -2.86 28.20
C LYS A 352 41.34 -2.08 29.07
N ALA A 353 40.94 -1.89 30.34
CA ALA A 353 41.72 -1.57 31.56
C ALA A 353 41.50 -0.13 32.07
N THR A 354 41.39 0.17 33.37
CA THR A 354 41.72 -0.57 34.60
C THR A 354 41.00 0.08 35.79
N ALA A 355 40.65 -0.70 36.82
CA ALA A 355 40.26 -0.24 38.16
C ALA A 355 41.44 0.42 38.92
N PRO A 356 41.21 1.01 40.10
CA PRO A 356 41.46 0.22 41.31
C PRO A 356 40.45 0.40 42.45
N ALA A 357 40.54 -0.53 43.39
CA ALA A 357 39.66 -0.81 44.52
C ALA A 357 40.06 -0.10 45.82
N THR A 358 39.11 0.08 46.75
CA THR A 358 39.29 0.17 48.21
C THR A 358 37.92 -0.14 48.85
N ALA A 359 37.62 -1.36 49.32
CA ALA A 359 37.92 -1.99 50.62
C ALA A 359 37.12 -1.46 51.83
N ASN A 360 36.22 -2.35 52.34
CA ASN A 360 35.77 -2.60 53.72
C ASN A 360 34.94 -1.56 54.51
N ALA A 361 33.69 -1.90 54.86
CA ALA A 361 33.29 -2.53 56.14
C ALA A 361 31.75 -2.42 56.38
N PRO A 362 31.13 -3.32 57.18
CA PRO A 362 29.66 -3.47 57.28
C PRO A 362 29.08 -2.77 58.52
N VAL A 363 27.96 -2.04 58.36
CA VAL A 363 27.15 -1.53 59.48
C VAL A 363 25.65 -1.73 59.18
N ALA A 364 24.96 -2.21 60.22
CA ALA A 364 23.57 -2.63 60.36
C ALA A 364 22.51 -1.53 60.01
N PRO A 365 21.22 -1.91 59.90
CA PRO A 365 20.21 -1.18 59.14
C PRO A 365 19.53 -0.08 59.96
N GLN A 366 19.26 1.07 59.33
CA GLN A 366 18.32 2.07 59.82
C GLN A 366 17.28 2.41 58.74
N PRO A 367 15.99 2.52 59.10
CA PRO A 367 14.91 2.87 58.19
C PRO A 367 14.66 4.38 58.24
N GLU A 368 15.15 5.13 57.25
CA GLU A 368 14.91 6.59 57.18
C GLU A 368 14.44 7.02 55.77
N THR A 369 13.12 7.20 55.68
CA THR A 369 12.42 8.38 55.13
C THR A 369 12.89 8.98 53.79
N THR A 370 12.07 8.73 52.77
CA THR A 370 11.39 9.72 51.92
C THR A 370 12.03 11.12 51.81
N SER A 371 12.73 11.36 50.70
CA SER A 371 13.03 12.67 50.11
C SER A 371 13.20 12.42 48.61
N GLU A 372 12.12 12.33 47.83
CA GLU A 372 11.62 13.46 47.02
C GLU A 372 12.75 14.22 46.32
N ALA A 373 13.57 13.50 45.55
CA ALA A 373 14.38 14.09 44.50
C ALA A 373 13.43 14.52 43.38
N ALA A 374 13.10 15.82 43.35
CA ALA A 374 12.42 16.44 42.23
C ALA A 374 13.34 16.30 40.99
N GLU A 375 13.12 15.24 40.21
CA GLU A 375 13.71 15.07 38.89
C GLU A 375 13.34 16.30 38.06
N THR A 376 14.33 17.15 37.79
CA THR A 376 14.18 18.28 36.89
C THR A 376 14.00 17.73 35.47
N LEU A 377 12.76 17.38 35.13
CA LEU A 377 12.39 16.93 33.79
C LEU A 377 12.88 17.97 32.77
N SER A 378 13.58 17.49 31.74
CA SER A 378 14.06 18.34 30.66
C SER A 378 12.90 19.19 30.11
N PRO A 379 13.11 20.48 29.78
CA PRO A 379 12.07 21.32 29.19
C PRO A 379 11.43 20.69 27.95
N ALA A 380 12.19 19.89 27.18
CA ALA A 380 11.68 19.14 26.05
C ALA A 380 10.60 18.11 26.44
N PHE A 381 10.75 17.41 27.57
CA PHE A 381 9.73 16.49 28.07
C PHE A 381 8.47 17.21 28.50
N THR A 382 8.61 18.39 29.11
CA THR A 382 7.44 19.21 29.50
C THR A 382 6.64 19.63 28.27
N ILE A 383 7.32 20.00 27.17
CA ILE A 383 6.66 20.32 25.89
C ILE A 383 5.95 19.10 25.33
N LEU A 384 6.61 17.94 25.25
CA LEU A 384 6.01 16.71 24.73
C LEU A 384 4.80 16.27 25.57
N HIS A 385 4.88 16.37 26.89
CA HIS A 385 3.75 16.06 27.77
C HIS A 385 2.58 17.04 27.57
N ASN A 386 2.86 18.33 27.37
CA ASN A 386 1.82 19.30 27.03
C ASN A 386 1.15 18.93 25.69
N MET A 387 1.93 18.53 24.70
CA MET A 387 1.40 18.06 23.41
C MET A 387 0.53 16.80 23.55
N ASP A 388 0.92 15.83 24.38
CA ASP A 388 0.07 14.67 24.69
C ASP A 388 -1.26 15.10 25.32
N THR A 389 -1.25 16.09 26.24
CA THR A 389 -2.50 16.64 26.80
C THR A 389 -3.35 17.37 25.77
N GLN A 390 -2.74 18.11 24.84
CA GLN A 390 -3.44 18.75 23.74
C GLN A 390 -4.07 17.73 22.79
N LEU A 391 -3.36 16.65 22.46
CA LEU A 391 -3.90 15.56 21.65
C LEU A 391 -5.10 14.91 22.36
N ALA A 392 -4.99 14.62 23.66
CA ALA A 392 -6.09 14.06 24.43
C ALA A 392 -7.31 15.00 24.47
N GLN A 393 -7.06 16.31 24.64
CA GLN A 393 -8.11 17.32 24.61
C GLN A 393 -8.78 17.37 23.24
N LEU A 394 -8.01 17.48 22.15
CA LEU A 394 -8.51 17.49 20.77
C LEU A 394 -9.36 16.26 20.47
N LYS A 395 -8.94 15.07 20.92
CA LYS A 395 -9.71 13.83 20.76
C LYS A 395 -11.02 13.85 21.54
N SER A 396 -11.00 14.35 22.77
CA SER A 396 -12.19 14.40 23.63
C SER A 396 -13.20 15.47 23.22
N SER A 397 -12.74 16.60 22.68
CA SER A 397 -13.61 17.71 22.26
C SER A 397 -14.21 17.51 20.87
N PHE A 398 -13.59 16.68 20.05
CA PHE A 398 -13.99 16.49 18.67
C PHE A 398 -15.17 15.52 18.56
N THR A 399 -16.22 15.95 17.88
CA THR A 399 -17.34 15.10 17.47
C THR A 399 -17.33 15.02 15.95
N PHE A 400 -17.27 13.80 15.42
CA PHE A 400 -17.25 13.58 13.98
C PHE A 400 -18.62 13.93 13.37
N PRO A 401 -18.71 14.77 12.31
CA PRO A 401 -19.98 15.10 11.66
C PRO A 401 -20.69 13.86 11.12
N SER A 402 -22.00 13.75 11.29
CA SER A 402 -22.79 12.61 10.79
C SER A 402 -22.84 12.54 9.27
N HIS A 403 -22.67 13.67 8.59
CA HIS A 403 -22.66 13.77 7.14
C HIS A 403 -21.51 14.65 6.68
N LEU A 404 -20.90 14.27 5.55
CA LEU A 404 -19.82 15.00 4.91
C LEU A 404 -20.23 15.38 3.48
N SER A 405 -20.00 16.64 3.12
CA SER A 405 -20.28 17.13 1.77
C SER A 405 -19.05 17.00 0.88
N PHE A 406 -19.09 16.06 -0.07
CA PHE A 406 -18.02 15.82 -1.03
C PHE A 406 -18.25 16.61 -2.33
N ALA A 407 -17.16 17.00 -3.01
CA ALA A 407 -17.24 17.53 -4.37
C ALA A 407 -17.77 16.48 -5.36
N HIS A 408 -18.10 16.91 -6.59
CA HIS A 408 -18.52 16.01 -7.66
C HIS A 408 -17.47 14.92 -7.90
N SER A 409 -17.94 13.66 -8.03
CA SER A 409 -17.08 12.50 -8.23
C SER A 409 -16.15 12.71 -9.42
N THR A 410 -14.85 12.53 -9.22
CA THR A 410 -13.91 12.55 -10.33
C THR A 410 -14.01 11.24 -11.11
N PRO A 411 -13.89 11.26 -12.45
CA PRO A 411 -14.04 10.06 -13.29
C PRO A 411 -12.98 8.98 -13.03
N ASN A 412 -11.97 9.27 -12.20
CA ASN A 412 -10.86 8.36 -11.89
C ASN A 412 -11.14 7.43 -10.69
N GLY A 413 -12.35 7.46 -10.11
CA GLY A 413 -12.70 6.63 -8.95
C GLY A 413 -11.92 7.01 -7.68
N GLN A 414 -11.27 8.17 -7.64
CA GLN A 414 -10.64 8.69 -6.43
C GLN A 414 -11.69 9.35 -5.53
N THR A 415 -11.52 9.22 -4.21
CA THR A 415 -12.35 9.92 -3.22
C THR A 415 -12.34 11.42 -3.52
N PRO A 416 -13.50 12.02 -3.85
CA PRO A 416 -13.58 13.43 -4.17
C PRO A 416 -13.16 14.29 -2.97
N PRO A 417 -12.56 15.47 -3.21
CA PRO A 417 -12.14 16.34 -2.13
C PRO A 417 -13.34 16.83 -1.32
N LEU A 418 -13.13 16.98 -0.01
CA LEU A 418 -14.14 17.47 0.92
C LEU A 418 -14.31 18.99 0.76
N LEU A 419 -15.54 19.47 0.58
CA LEU A 419 -15.81 20.91 0.38
C LEU A 419 -15.54 21.71 1.67
N PHE A 420 -15.18 22.99 1.54
CA PHE A 420 -15.01 23.92 2.67
C PHE A 420 -16.35 24.53 3.11
N ASN A 421 -17.28 23.68 3.52
CA ASN A 421 -18.62 24.08 3.98
C ASN A 421 -18.70 24.07 5.51
N ARG A 422 -19.72 24.74 6.09
CA ARG A 422 -19.95 24.76 7.54
C ARG A 422 -20.08 23.36 8.16
N THR A 423 -20.69 22.42 7.43
CA THR A 423 -20.85 21.01 7.84
C THR A 423 -19.50 20.30 7.99
N ASN A 424 -18.56 20.57 7.08
CA ASN A 424 -17.24 19.94 7.07
C ASN A 424 -16.19 20.72 7.89
N ALA A 425 -16.55 21.91 8.39
CA ALA A 425 -15.64 22.77 9.14
C ALA A 425 -15.04 22.11 10.39
N PRO A 426 -15.80 21.33 11.21
CA PRO A 426 -15.22 20.62 12.35
C PRO A 426 -14.14 19.61 11.95
N TYR A 427 -14.35 18.88 10.84
CA TYR A 427 -13.36 17.93 10.32
C TYR A 427 -12.08 18.65 9.90
N HIS A 428 -12.19 19.70 9.08
CA HIS A 428 -11.03 20.47 8.61
C HIS A 428 -10.27 21.12 9.76
N ALA A 429 -10.99 21.68 10.74
CA ALA A 429 -10.39 22.28 11.93
C ALA A 429 -9.58 21.26 12.74
N GLN A 430 -10.14 20.07 12.97
CA GLN A 430 -9.48 18.99 13.68
C GLN A 430 -8.25 18.48 12.93
N THR A 431 -8.36 18.17 11.64
CA THR A 431 -7.22 17.71 10.82
C THR A 431 -6.10 18.75 10.79
N ASN A 432 -6.44 20.04 10.65
CA ASN A 432 -5.45 21.11 10.69
C ASN A 432 -4.78 21.24 12.07
N ALA A 433 -5.53 21.10 13.17
CA ALA A 433 -4.97 21.11 14.53
C ALA A 433 -3.99 19.93 14.75
N LEU A 434 -4.33 18.73 14.27
CA LEU A 434 -3.44 17.55 14.33
C LEU A 434 -2.18 17.76 13.49
N LEU A 435 -2.29 18.34 12.29
CA LEU A 435 -1.13 18.68 11.46
C LEU A 435 -0.23 19.73 12.11
N GLN A 436 -0.81 20.73 12.79
CA GLN A 436 -0.02 21.69 13.57
C GLN A 436 0.71 21.02 14.74
N LEU A 437 0.07 20.07 15.42
CA LEU A 437 0.71 19.31 16.50
C LEU A 437 1.86 18.44 15.98
N LEU A 438 1.72 17.85 14.79
CA LEU A 438 2.78 17.11 14.11
C LEU A 438 4.00 18.02 13.83
N LEU A 439 3.76 19.20 13.25
CA LEU A 439 4.80 20.18 12.97
C LEU A 439 5.49 20.65 14.25
N GLN A 440 4.74 20.91 15.33
CA GLN A 440 5.31 21.27 16.62
C GLN A 440 6.20 20.15 17.17
N ALA A 441 5.83 18.88 17.01
CA ALA A 441 6.59 17.75 17.51
C ALA A 441 7.97 17.69 16.84
N ASP A 442 8.03 17.95 15.53
CA ASP A 442 9.27 17.98 14.76
C ASP A 442 10.21 19.12 15.19
N THR A 443 9.67 20.23 15.69
CA THR A 443 10.49 21.34 16.20
C THR A 443 11.15 21.06 17.55
N VAL A 444 10.71 20.04 18.30
CA VAL A 444 11.30 19.70 19.61
C VAL A 444 12.71 19.16 19.42
N ILE A 445 13.70 19.92 19.89
CA ILE A 445 15.12 19.57 19.84
C ILE A 445 15.43 18.64 21.02
N SER A 446 16.09 17.51 20.73
CA SER A 446 16.38 16.48 21.74
C SER A 446 17.67 16.69 22.52
N GLU A 447 18.52 17.66 22.14
CA GLU A 447 19.83 17.94 22.78
C GLU A 447 20.73 16.70 22.95
N GLY A 448 20.53 15.66 22.12
CA GLY A 448 21.25 14.39 22.21
C GLY A 448 20.63 13.36 23.16
N GLN A 449 19.61 13.71 23.94
CA GLN A 449 18.91 12.79 24.84
C GLN A 449 18.15 11.72 24.02
N PRO A 450 18.47 10.42 24.17
CA PRO A 450 17.81 9.35 23.41
C PRO A 450 16.33 9.23 23.79
N GLU A 451 16.00 9.39 25.07
CA GLU A 451 14.64 9.28 25.58
C GLU A 451 13.71 10.35 24.98
N VAL A 452 14.19 11.60 24.84
CA VAL A 452 13.42 12.68 24.18
C VAL A 452 13.17 12.35 22.70
N ARG A 453 14.12 11.70 22.01
CA ARG A 453 13.93 11.27 20.62
C ARG A 453 12.87 10.17 20.50
N GLU A 454 12.88 9.22 21.43
CA GLU A 454 11.88 8.15 21.50
C GLU A 454 10.50 8.70 21.83
N ALA A 455 10.37 9.54 22.86
CA ALA A 455 9.12 10.20 23.24
C ALA A 455 8.56 11.05 22.09
N ARG A 456 9.40 11.82 21.39
CA ARG A 456 8.99 12.59 20.21
C ARG A 456 8.47 11.66 19.10
N LYS A 457 9.18 10.56 18.82
CA LYS A 457 8.76 9.58 17.81
C LYS A 457 7.42 8.92 18.18
N GLU A 458 7.21 8.62 19.46
CA GLU A 458 5.95 8.08 19.95
C GLU A 458 4.82 9.10 19.80
N MET A 459 5.05 10.36 20.16
CA MET A 459 4.08 11.44 19.97
C MET A 459 3.69 11.60 18.50
N VAL A 460 4.67 11.69 17.59
CA VAL A 460 4.43 11.72 16.13
C VAL A 460 3.58 10.54 15.68
N LYS A 461 3.93 9.32 16.13
CA LYS A 461 3.18 8.10 15.82
C LYS A 461 1.72 8.16 16.31
N LYS A 462 1.48 8.70 17.52
CA LYS A 462 0.11 8.88 18.06
C LYS A 462 -0.70 9.86 17.22
N VAL A 463 -0.12 11.00 16.83
CA VAL A 463 -0.77 12.00 15.98
C VAL A 463 -1.11 11.44 14.59
N GLU A 464 -0.14 10.77 13.95
CA GLU A 464 -0.37 10.14 12.64
C GLU A 464 -1.42 9.03 12.68
N ALA A 465 -1.51 8.27 13.78
CA ALA A 465 -2.55 7.26 13.97
C ALA A 465 -3.93 7.90 14.06
N GLU A 466 -4.05 9.05 14.73
CA GLU A 466 -5.31 9.79 14.82
C GLU A 466 -5.73 10.36 13.45
N ILE A 467 -4.79 10.95 12.70
CA ILE A 467 -5.05 11.44 11.34
C ILE A 467 -5.56 10.29 10.46
N ARG A 468 -4.90 9.12 10.50
CA ARG A 468 -5.35 7.94 9.77
C ARG A 468 -6.76 7.49 10.17
N SER A 469 -7.09 7.49 11.46
CA SER A 469 -8.43 7.14 11.94
C SER A 469 -9.51 8.11 11.42
N MET A 470 -9.18 9.41 11.31
CA MET A 470 -10.10 10.38 10.72
C MET A 470 -10.28 10.20 9.21
N GLU A 471 -9.21 9.89 8.49
CA GLU A 471 -9.27 9.62 7.04
C GLU A 471 -10.06 8.34 6.74
N GLU A 472 -9.90 7.30 7.56
CA GLU A 472 -10.67 6.06 7.46
C GLU A 472 -12.17 6.33 7.63
N LYS A 473 -12.57 7.07 8.67
CA LYS A 473 -13.98 7.47 8.85
C LYS A 473 -14.52 8.34 7.72
N ARG A 474 -13.68 9.24 7.17
CA ARG A 474 -14.06 10.03 5.98
C ARG A 474 -14.34 9.10 4.80
N ASP A 475 -13.48 8.11 4.58
CA ASP A 475 -13.61 7.16 3.48
C ASP A 475 -14.81 6.23 3.69
N GLU A 476 -15.11 5.79 4.91
CA GLU A 476 -16.34 5.06 5.25
C GLU A 476 -17.61 5.86 4.90
N VAL A 477 -17.67 7.13 5.30
CA VAL A 477 -18.81 8.00 4.94
C VAL A 477 -18.88 8.21 3.42
N TRP A 478 -17.74 8.28 2.75
CA TRP A 478 -17.71 8.35 1.29
C TRP A 478 -18.22 7.06 0.62
N GLU A 479 -17.83 5.88 1.11
CA GLU A 479 -18.33 4.59 0.65
C GLU A 479 -19.85 4.52 0.78
N GLU A 480 -20.40 4.97 1.91
CA GLU A 480 -21.86 5.05 2.10
C GLU A 480 -22.54 5.99 1.11
N VAL A 481 -22.02 7.21 0.95
CA VAL A 481 -22.56 8.20 -0.01
C VAL A 481 -22.51 7.65 -1.43
N ARG A 482 -21.39 7.03 -1.81
CA ARG A 482 -21.25 6.42 -3.13
C ARG A 482 -22.24 5.29 -3.33
N LYS A 483 -22.41 4.41 -2.33
CA LYS A 483 -23.36 3.30 -2.39
C LYS A 483 -24.81 3.80 -2.54
N ARG A 484 -25.19 4.90 -1.85
CA ARG A 484 -26.52 5.54 -1.99
C ARG A 484 -26.74 6.16 -3.37
N ARG A 485 -25.70 6.73 -3.96
CA ARG A 485 -25.75 7.25 -5.34
C ARG A 485 -25.85 6.13 -6.37
N GLU A 486 -25.12 5.04 -6.17
CA GLU A 486 -25.15 3.86 -7.04
C GLU A 486 -26.47 3.08 -6.93
N SER A 487 -27.11 3.07 -5.74
CA SER A 487 -28.44 2.47 -5.55
C SER A 487 -29.57 3.32 -6.14
N GLY A 488 -29.31 4.58 -6.51
CA GLY A 488 -30.32 5.49 -7.06
C GLY A 488 -31.36 5.97 -6.04
N GLU A 489 -31.16 5.69 -4.75
CA GLU A 489 -32.06 6.14 -3.67
C GLU A 489 -31.88 7.63 -3.36
N GLU A 490 -30.67 8.15 -3.55
CA GLU A 490 -30.38 9.57 -3.41
C GLU A 490 -30.55 10.22 -4.78
N LYS A 491 -31.77 10.73 -5.08
CA LYS A 491 -31.94 11.68 -6.18
C LYS A 491 -30.97 12.81 -5.93
N GLU A 492 -30.03 12.99 -6.86
CA GLU A 492 -29.11 14.13 -6.88
C GLU A 492 -29.94 15.37 -6.51
N PRO A 493 -29.59 16.09 -5.42
CA PRO A 493 -30.39 17.22 -4.98
C PRO A 493 -30.54 18.15 -6.19
N ASP A 494 -31.78 18.28 -6.68
CA ASP A 494 -32.06 18.92 -7.95
C ASP A 494 -31.31 20.25 -7.98
N GLU A 495 -30.47 20.46 -9.00
CA GLU A 495 -29.57 21.63 -9.13
C GLU A 495 -30.31 22.99 -9.03
N GLU A 496 -31.65 22.96 -9.03
CA GLU A 496 -32.55 24.09 -8.82
C GLU A 496 -32.60 24.58 -7.36
N GLU A 497 -32.37 23.74 -6.34
CA GLU A 497 -32.39 24.16 -4.92
C GLU A 497 -31.05 24.77 -4.45
N GLU A 498 -29.91 24.35 -5.02
CA GLU A 498 -28.59 24.87 -4.64
C GLU A 498 -28.25 26.24 -5.26
N ARG A 499 -29.08 26.75 -6.19
CA ARG A 499 -28.90 28.10 -6.76
C ARG A 499 -29.44 29.22 -5.86
N SER A 500 -29.97 28.90 -4.69
CA SER A 500 -30.43 29.87 -3.69
C SER A 500 -29.32 30.30 -2.71
N TRP A 501 -28.15 30.66 -3.22
CA TRP A 501 -27.08 31.31 -2.44
C TRP A 501 -27.12 32.84 -2.50
N SER A 502 -28.11 33.45 -3.17
CA SER A 502 -28.14 34.90 -3.42
C SER A 502 -29.07 35.75 -2.53
N ASP A 503 -29.87 35.20 -1.62
CA ASP A 503 -30.94 35.99 -0.97
C ASP A 503 -30.84 36.21 0.56
N CYS A 504 -29.62 36.31 1.09
CA CYS A 504 -29.39 36.70 2.49
C CYS A 504 -28.80 38.11 2.68
N SER A 505 -28.78 38.98 1.64
CA SER A 505 -28.16 40.32 1.75
C SER A 505 -29.12 41.52 1.73
N SER A 506 -30.37 41.42 2.21
CA SER A 506 -31.24 42.61 2.26
C SER A 506 -32.27 42.67 3.38
N VAL A 507 -31.88 42.49 4.65
CA VAL A 507 -32.68 42.98 5.79
C VAL A 507 -31.81 43.77 6.75
N ALA A 508 -31.45 44.99 6.35
CA ALA A 508 -30.95 46.01 7.27
C ALA A 508 -31.08 47.40 6.63
N LYS A 509 -32.25 48.04 6.78
CA LYS A 509 -32.42 49.50 6.91
C LYS A 509 -33.90 49.85 7.08
N ASN A 510 -34.31 49.98 8.33
CA ASN A 510 -35.34 50.92 8.77
C ASN A 510 -35.25 51.02 10.30
N GLN A 511 -34.38 51.92 10.76
CA GLN A 511 -34.51 52.66 12.01
C GLN A 511 -33.75 53.98 11.87
#